data_AF-A0A1M5C4V3-F1
#
_entry.id   AF-A0A1M5C4V3-F1
#
_cell.length_a   1.000
_cell.length_b   1.000
_cell.length_c   1.000
_cell.angle_alpha   90.00
_cell.angle_beta   90.00
_cell.angle_gamma   90.00
#
_symmetry.space_group_name_H-M   'P 1'
#
loop_
_entity.id
_entity.type
_entity.pdbx_description
1 polymer ?
#
loop_
_entity_poly.entity_id
_entity_poly.type
_entity_poly.pdbx_seq_one_letter_code
_entity_poly.pdbx_strand_id
1 'polypeptide(L)'
;MKKLKILMLLCLVFLVNVASMCSNDDDNSTSSVNQTTVVNTVSSGTWRITLYNDSGTIKTNQFTGYNFTFGPSNVLTATNGTQTYTGVWSVTDSNSNDDSMDDLDFNIAFTAPANFLELTDDWDIQSRTDTKIELIDISGGNGGTDYLTFEKN
;
A
#
# COMPACT_ATOMS: atom_id res chain seq x y z
N MET A 1 21.57 20.26 38.66
CA MET A 1 21.56 19.15 39.66
C MET A 1 20.74 19.58 40.87
N LYS A 2 19.50 19.12 40.99
CA LYS A 2 18.77 19.12 42.27
C LYS A 2 18.02 17.80 42.38
N LYS A 3 18.37 17.05 43.42
CA LYS A 3 17.78 15.76 43.78
C LYS A 3 16.47 16.01 44.51
N LEU A 4 15.48 15.14 44.31
CA LEU A 4 14.52 14.85 45.36
C LEU A 4 14.20 13.36 45.36
N LYS A 5 14.68 12.70 46.43
CA LYS A 5 14.29 11.36 46.84
C LYS A 5 13.03 11.51 47.68
N ILE A 6 11.95 10.78 47.40
CA ILE A 6 11.00 10.35 48.43
C ILE A 6 10.62 8.90 48.15
N LEU A 7 11.15 8.06 49.05
CA LEU A 7 10.76 6.69 49.33
C LEU A 7 9.48 6.73 50.18
N MET A 8 8.40 6.11 49.74
CA MET A 8 7.35 5.67 50.64
C MET A 8 6.90 4.26 50.24
N LEU A 9 7.45 3.32 50.98
CA LEU A 9 7.02 1.94 51.11
C LEU A 9 5.78 1.93 52.03
N LEU A 10 4.65 1.33 51.62
CA LEU A 10 3.85 0.50 52.53
C LEU A 10 2.80 -0.35 51.81
N CYS A 11 2.88 -1.67 52.06
CA CYS A 11 1.80 -2.66 52.18
C CYS A 11 0.85 -2.90 51.00
N LEU A 12 1.01 -4.02 50.29
CA LEU A 12 0.41 -5.34 50.58
C LEU A 12 -1.01 -5.51 50.01
N VAL A 13 -1.07 -6.42 49.02
CA VAL A 13 -2.14 -7.40 48.78
C VAL A 13 -3.47 -6.87 48.25
N PHE A 14 -3.70 -7.13 46.95
CA PHE A 14 -4.76 -8.07 46.57
C PHE A 14 -4.44 -8.70 45.21
N LEU A 15 -4.12 -9.99 45.21
CA LEU A 15 -4.18 -10.84 44.02
C LEU A 15 -5.66 -10.97 43.62
N VAL A 16 -6.10 -10.19 42.64
CA VAL A 16 -7.36 -10.46 41.95
C VAL A 16 -7.02 -11.18 40.64
N ASN A 17 -7.13 -12.50 40.67
CA ASN A 17 -7.47 -13.26 39.47
C ASN A 17 -8.93 -12.97 39.16
N VAL A 18 -9.20 -12.20 38.11
CA VAL A 18 -10.41 -12.38 37.30
C VAL A 18 -9.97 -12.40 35.85
N ALA A 19 -10.44 -13.44 35.16
CA ALA A 19 -10.06 -13.82 33.83
C ALA A 19 -10.04 -12.62 32.87
N SER A 20 -8.92 -12.50 32.14
CA SER A 20 -8.89 -11.80 30.87
C SER A 20 -9.81 -12.56 29.92
N MET A 21 -11.11 -12.28 29.96
CA MET A 21 -11.87 -12.22 28.72
C MET A 21 -11.28 -11.05 27.95
N CYS A 22 -10.19 -11.31 27.23
CA CYS A 22 -10.14 -10.76 25.90
C CYS A 22 -11.39 -11.34 25.24
N SER A 23 -12.45 -10.53 25.14
CA SER A 23 -13.18 -10.57 23.89
C SER A 23 -12.06 -10.36 22.87
N ASN A 24 -11.72 -11.41 22.14
CA ASN A 24 -11.15 -11.17 20.84
C ASN A 24 -12.29 -10.49 20.10
N ASP A 25 -12.38 -9.19 20.31
CA ASP A 25 -12.82 -8.29 19.26
C ASP A 25 -11.67 -8.43 18.26
N ASP A 26 -11.76 -9.52 17.49
CA ASP A 26 -11.13 -9.60 16.20
C ASP A 26 -11.75 -8.42 15.44
N ASP A 27 -11.18 -7.22 15.62
CA ASP A 27 -11.09 -6.22 14.57
C ASP A 27 -10.18 -6.82 13.48
N ASN A 28 -10.58 -7.99 12.98
CA ASN A 28 -10.19 -8.46 11.68
C ASN A 28 -10.94 -7.51 10.76
N SER A 29 -10.26 -6.45 10.34
CA SER A 29 -10.54 -5.82 9.06
C SER A 29 -10.71 -6.98 8.09
N THR A 30 -11.95 -7.37 7.82
CA THR A 30 -12.27 -8.49 6.95
C THR A 30 -11.89 -8.02 5.58
N SER A 31 -10.62 -8.25 5.22
CA SER A 31 -10.15 -7.98 3.88
C SER A 31 -11.06 -8.72 2.92
N SER A 32 -11.69 -7.97 2.02
CA SER A 32 -12.56 -8.57 1.02
C SER A 32 -11.78 -9.61 0.20
N VAL A 33 -12.51 -10.57 -0.37
CA VAL A 33 -11.91 -11.61 -1.24
C VAL A 33 -11.14 -10.96 -2.40
N ASN A 34 -11.65 -9.82 -2.90
CA ASN A 34 -11.00 -9.05 -3.96
C ASN A 34 -9.72 -8.39 -3.49
N GLN A 35 -9.72 -7.73 -2.32
CA GLN A 35 -8.50 -7.13 -1.75
C GLN A 35 -7.40 -8.19 -1.60
N THR A 36 -7.76 -9.34 -1.02
CA THR A 36 -6.83 -10.47 -0.84
C THR A 36 -6.31 -10.97 -2.18
N THR A 37 -7.16 -11.03 -3.21
CA THR A 37 -6.76 -11.46 -4.56
C THR A 37 -5.76 -10.49 -5.18
N VAL A 38 -6.02 -9.18 -5.15
CA VAL A 38 -5.11 -8.17 -5.70
C VAL A 38 -3.76 -8.20 -4.98
N VAL A 39 -3.76 -8.23 -3.64
CA VAL A 39 -2.54 -8.33 -2.82
C VAL A 39 -1.72 -9.56 -3.20
N ASN A 40 -2.36 -10.73 -3.34
CA ASN A 40 -1.67 -11.96 -3.74
C ASN A 40 -1.10 -11.89 -5.17
N THR A 41 -1.83 -11.28 -6.11
CA THR A 41 -1.37 -11.08 -7.48
C THR A 41 -0.09 -10.26 -7.49
N VAL A 42 -0.09 -9.06 -6.92
CA VAL A 42 1.04 -8.13 -7.02
C VAL A 42 2.23 -8.54 -6.15
N SER A 43 1.99 -9.23 -5.03
CA SER A 43 3.06 -9.74 -4.15
C SER A 43 3.83 -10.93 -4.74
N SER A 44 3.36 -11.47 -5.86
CA SER A 44 4.02 -12.59 -6.54
C SER A 44 4.96 -12.08 -7.63
N GLY A 45 6.26 -12.32 -7.45
CA GLY A 45 7.28 -12.05 -8.47
C GLY A 45 7.69 -10.58 -8.56
N THR A 46 8.22 -10.20 -9.73
CA THR A 46 8.61 -8.80 -10.01
C THR A 46 7.83 -8.28 -11.19
N TRP A 47 7.62 -6.98 -11.21
CA TRP A 47 6.79 -6.28 -12.18
C TRP A 47 7.59 -5.18 -12.88
N ARG A 48 7.17 -4.79 -14.08
CA ARG A 48 7.69 -3.61 -14.79
C ARG A 48 6.52 -2.72 -15.17
N ILE A 49 6.78 -1.41 -15.23
CA ILE A 49 5.81 -0.47 -15.80
C ILE A 49 5.87 -0.58 -17.32
N THR A 50 4.73 -0.88 -17.95
CA THR A 50 4.60 -0.92 -19.42
C THR A 50 3.84 0.28 -19.98
N LEU A 51 3.10 0.99 -19.13
CA LEU A 51 2.50 2.28 -19.43
C LEU A 51 2.55 3.17 -18.19
N TYR A 52 3.03 4.39 -18.36
CA TYR A 52 2.68 5.51 -17.50
C TYR A 52 2.32 6.70 -18.38
N ASN A 53 1.06 7.12 -18.30
CA ASN A 53 0.49 8.26 -19.00
C ASN A 53 0.01 9.26 -17.95
N ASP A 54 0.72 10.38 -17.83
CA ASP A 54 0.35 11.50 -16.97
C ASP A 54 -0.42 12.51 -17.82
N SER A 55 -1.74 12.48 -17.69
CA SER A 55 -2.66 13.46 -18.28
C SER A 55 -2.44 13.68 -19.78
N GLY A 56 -2.23 12.59 -20.53
CA GLY A 56 -1.97 12.58 -21.97
C GLY A 56 -0.49 12.58 -22.36
N THR A 57 0.42 12.71 -21.40
CA THR A 57 1.87 12.66 -21.61
C THR A 57 2.42 11.28 -21.27
N ILE A 58 2.89 10.54 -22.28
CA ILE A 58 3.53 9.23 -22.07
C ILE A 58 4.92 9.40 -21.45
N LYS A 59 5.07 8.94 -20.21
CA LYS A 59 6.30 9.05 -19.40
C LYS A 59 6.93 7.68 -19.07
N THR A 60 6.40 6.58 -19.61
CA THR A 60 6.89 5.19 -19.40
C THR A 60 8.42 5.04 -19.45
N ASN A 61 9.10 5.75 -20.35
CA ASN A 61 10.56 5.67 -20.51
C ASN A 61 11.34 6.04 -19.24
N GLN A 62 10.77 6.82 -18.33
CA GLN A 62 11.39 7.19 -17.05
C GLN A 62 11.58 5.99 -16.10
N PHE A 63 10.84 4.89 -16.31
CA PHE A 63 10.88 3.69 -15.47
C PHE A 63 11.45 2.47 -16.18
N THR A 64 11.98 2.65 -17.40
CA THR A 64 12.56 1.54 -18.17
C THR A 64 13.74 0.92 -17.42
N GLY A 65 13.74 -0.42 -17.33
CA GLY A 65 14.77 -1.18 -16.64
C GLY A 65 14.57 -1.33 -15.13
N TYR A 66 13.56 -0.69 -14.53
CA TYR A 66 13.21 -0.92 -13.13
C TYR A 66 12.29 -2.13 -12.98
N ASN A 67 12.64 -2.99 -12.03
CA ASN A 67 11.81 -4.07 -11.54
C ASN A 67 11.20 -3.67 -10.20
N PHE A 68 9.88 -3.71 -10.13
CA PHE A 68 9.06 -3.40 -8.97
C PHE A 68 8.75 -4.68 -8.20
N THR A 69 8.78 -4.59 -6.86
CA THR A 69 8.43 -5.67 -5.94
C THR A 69 7.53 -5.12 -4.86
N PHE A 70 6.30 -5.60 -4.84
CA PHE A 70 5.29 -5.31 -3.82
C PHE A 70 5.52 -6.28 -2.65
N GLY A 71 6.30 -5.84 -1.67
CA GLY A 71 6.78 -6.66 -0.56
C GLY A 71 5.88 -6.63 0.68
N PRO A 72 6.14 -7.51 1.65
CA PRO A 72 5.43 -7.52 2.94
C PRO A 72 5.64 -6.21 3.70
N SER A 73 4.81 -5.98 4.72
CA SER A 73 4.85 -4.75 5.54
C SER A 73 4.73 -3.48 4.71
N ASN A 74 3.96 -3.54 3.61
CA ASN A 74 3.64 -2.40 2.76
C ASN A 74 4.86 -1.78 2.07
N VAL A 75 5.96 -2.52 1.89
CA VAL A 75 7.19 -1.99 1.27
C VAL A 75 7.15 -2.21 -0.24
N LEU A 76 7.23 -1.12 -1.02
CA LEU A 76 7.39 -1.17 -2.48
C LEU A 76 8.84 -0.88 -2.84
N THR A 77 9.50 -1.78 -3.55
CA THR A 77 10.88 -1.57 -4.02
C THR A 77 10.92 -1.52 -5.53
N ALA A 78 11.62 -0.54 -6.10
CA ALA A 78 11.92 -0.45 -7.52
C ALA A 78 13.44 -0.46 -7.72
N THR A 79 13.97 -1.43 -8.46
CA THR A 79 15.42 -1.53 -8.69
C THR A 79 15.75 -1.80 -10.16
N ASN A 80 16.78 -1.12 -10.67
CA ASN A 80 17.37 -1.40 -11.99
C ASN A 80 18.73 -2.11 -11.91
N GLY A 81 19.03 -2.69 -10.74
CA GLY A 81 20.30 -3.37 -10.45
C GLY A 81 21.45 -2.42 -10.06
N THR A 82 21.35 -1.13 -10.35
CA THR A 82 22.33 -0.11 -9.91
C THR A 82 21.75 0.82 -8.84
N GLN A 83 20.52 1.27 -9.06
CA GLN A 83 19.77 2.15 -8.17
C GLN A 83 18.55 1.41 -7.65
N THR A 84 18.23 1.66 -6.39
CA THR A 84 17.05 1.11 -5.72
C THR A 84 16.31 2.23 -5.01
N TYR A 85 15.01 2.32 -5.25
CA TYR A 85 14.10 3.24 -4.60
C TYR A 85 13.06 2.48 -3.82
N THR A 86 12.77 2.96 -2.62
CA THR A 86 11.79 2.36 -1.72
C THR A 86 10.65 3.34 -1.50
N GLY A 87 9.46 2.84 -1.72
CA GLY A 87 8.20 3.49 -1.40
C GLY A 87 7.36 2.58 -0.50
N VAL A 88 6.09 2.94 -0.37
CA VAL A 88 5.08 2.14 0.28
C VAL A 88 3.95 1.81 -0.69
N TRP A 89 3.22 0.74 -0.41
CA TRP A 89 2.03 0.36 -1.15
C TRP A 89 0.97 -0.27 -0.23
N SER A 90 -0.29 -0.15 -0.61
CA SER A 90 -1.41 -0.85 0.04
C SER A 90 -2.57 -1.00 -0.92
N VAL A 91 -3.38 -2.03 -0.74
CA VAL A 91 -4.72 -2.07 -1.31
C VAL A 91 -5.68 -1.73 -0.17
N THR A 92 -6.49 -0.70 -0.31
CA THR A 92 -7.54 -0.35 0.64
C THR A 92 -8.90 -0.76 0.09
N ASP A 93 -9.84 -0.97 0.99
CA ASP A 93 -11.23 -1.24 0.64
C ASP A 93 -12.06 -0.15 1.32
N SER A 94 -12.79 0.62 0.52
CA SER A 94 -13.64 1.71 1.00
C SER A 94 -14.88 1.21 1.77
N ASN A 95 -15.01 -0.12 1.90
CA ASN A 95 -15.94 -0.83 2.77
C ASN A 95 -17.39 -0.52 2.41
N SER A 96 -17.73 -0.90 1.18
CA SER A 96 -19.11 -1.04 0.73
C SER A 96 -19.63 -2.43 1.13
N ASN A 97 -20.94 -2.60 1.29
CA ASN A 97 -21.52 -3.93 1.57
C ASN A 97 -21.48 -4.86 0.33
N ASP A 98 -20.98 -4.36 -0.80
CA ASP A 98 -20.67 -5.11 -2.00
C ASP A 98 -19.15 -5.25 -2.05
N ASP A 99 -18.62 -6.48 -2.02
CA ASP A 99 -17.18 -6.70 -2.11
C ASP A 99 -16.73 -6.54 -3.59
N SER A 100 -16.96 -5.39 -4.23
CA SER A 100 -16.63 -5.16 -5.64
C SER A 100 -15.14 -4.85 -5.84
N MET A 101 -14.65 -4.99 -7.07
CA MET A 101 -13.30 -4.52 -7.41
C MET A 101 -13.24 -2.98 -7.47
N ASP A 102 -14.38 -2.35 -7.73
CA ASP A 102 -14.53 -0.89 -7.86
C ASP A 102 -14.43 -0.17 -6.49
N ASP A 103 -14.54 -0.91 -5.39
CA ASP A 103 -14.41 -0.36 -4.03
C ASP A 103 -12.96 -0.34 -3.53
N LEU A 104 -12.03 -0.87 -4.33
CA LEU A 104 -10.62 -1.02 -3.96
C LEU A 104 -9.74 0.10 -4.54
N ASP A 105 -8.93 0.71 -3.67
CA ASP A 105 -7.87 1.64 -4.08
C ASP A 105 -6.50 0.96 -4.00
N PHE A 106 -5.71 1.09 -5.06
CA PHE A 106 -4.33 0.66 -5.14
C PHE A 106 -3.38 1.82 -4.85
N ASN A 107 -3.01 1.96 -3.58
CA ASN A 107 -2.19 3.05 -3.10
C ASN A 107 -0.71 2.78 -3.38
N ILE A 108 -0.03 3.76 -3.96
CA ILE A 108 1.41 3.79 -4.15
C ILE A 108 1.92 5.10 -3.56
N ALA A 109 3.05 5.08 -2.83
CA ALA A 109 3.72 6.32 -2.46
C ALA A 109 5.24 6.18 -2.45
N PHE A 110 5.90 7.09 -3.16
CA PHE A 110 7.34 7.32 -3.07
C PHE A 110 7.59 8.72 -2.52
N THR A 111 8.77 8.95 -1.93
CA THR A 111 9.16 10.30 -1.44
C THR A 111 10.23 10.97 -2.29
N ALA A 112 10.93 10.20 -3.12
CA ALA A 112 11.96 10.64 -4.05
C ALA A 112 12.37 9.45 -4.96
N PRO A 113 13.06 9.71 -6.08
CA PRO A 113 13.27 11.00 -6.75
C PRO A 113 11.99 11.53 -7.42
N ALA A 114 12.07 12.70 -8.05
CA ALA A 114 10.90 13.40 -8.62
C ALA A 114 10.06 12.53 -9.58
N ASN A 115 10.68 11.74 -10.44
CA ASN A 115 9.94 10.84 -11.33
C ASN A 115 9.23 9.71 -10.59
N PHE A 116 9.72 9.25 -9.44
CA PHE A 116 9.01 8.25 -8.63
C PHE A 116 7.90 8.88 -7.78
N LEU A 117 8.06 10.14 -7.37
CA LEU A 117 6.99 10.91 -6.74
C LEU A 117 5.74 11.00 -7.63
N GLU A 118 5.91 11.10 -8.95
CA GLU A 118 4.80 11.11 -9.92
C GLU A 118 3.95 9.83 -9.93
N LEU A 119 4.45 8.71 -9.39
CA LEU A 119 3.66 7.47 -9.24
C LEU A 119 2.79 7.45 -7.96
N THR A 120 2.91 8.46 -7.10
CA THR A 120 2.26 8.49 -5.79
C THR A 120 0.81 8.88 -5.92
N ASP A 121 -0.10 7.94 -5.69
CA ASP A 121 -1.54 8.15 -5.78
C ASP A 121 -2.35 7.04 -5.09
N ASP A 122 -3.65 7.28 -4.91
CA ASP A 122 -4.68 6.30 -4.51
C ASP A 122 -5.43 5.76 -5.74
N TRP A 123 -4.71 5.06 -6.61
CA TRP A 123 -5.21 4.62 -7.92
C TRP A 123 -6.44 3.71 -7.87
N ASP A 124 -7.40 3.93 -8.76
CA ASP A 124 -8.49 2.98 -9.03
C ASP A 124 -7.98 1.77 -9.84
N ILE A 125 -8.47 0.57 -9.52
CA ILE A 125 -8.14 -0.65 -10.27
C ILE A 125 -9.05 -0.80 -11.50
N GLN A 126 -8.57 -0.38 -12.67
CA GLN A 126 -9.33 -0.53 -13.92
C GLN A 126 -9.44 -2.00 -14.36
N SER A 127 -8.35 -2.77 -14.26
CA SER A 127 -8.35 -4.18 -14.64
C SER A 127 -7.19 -4.96 -13.99
N ARG A 128 -7.39 -6.26 -13.78
CA ARG A 128 -6.38 -7.14 -13.18
C ARG A 128 -6.47 -8.56 -13.72
N THR A 129 -5.32 -9.11 -14.09
CA THR A 129 -5.07 -10.53 -14.38
C THR A 129 -3.90 -11.01 -13.53
N ASP A 130 -3.51 -12.28 -13.64
CA ASP A 130 -2.37 -12.82 -12.88
C ASP A 130 -1.01 -12.21 -13.30
N THR A 131 -0.95 -11.56 -14.46
CA THR A 131 0.28 -11.04 -15.05
C THR A 131 0.21 -9.56 -15.43
N LYS A 132 -0.93 -8.89 -15.21
CA LYS A 132 -1.14 -7.49 -15.55
C LYS A 132 -2.07 -6.82 -14.54
N ILE A 133 -1.75 -5.59 -14.14
CA ILE A 133 -2.67 -4.70 -13.43
C ILE A 133 -2.67 -3.33 -14.12
N GLU A 134 -3.88 -2.85 -14.42
CA GLU A 134 -4.15 -1.55 -15.05
C GLU A 134 -4.84 -0.66 -14.02
N LEU A 135 -4.28 0.51 -13.82
CA LEU A 135 -4.65 1.49 -12.82
C LEU A 135 -5.01 2.81 -13.50
N ILE A 136 -5.96 3.54 -12.93
CA ILE A 136 -6.45 4.83 -13.41
C ILE A 136 -6.60 5.80 -12.25
N ASP A 137 -6.23 7.06 -12.44
CA ASP A 137 -6.65 8.17 -11.55
C ASP A 137 -7.45 9.17 -12.39
N ILE A 138 -8.61 9.58 -11.87
CA ILE A 138 -9.45 10.63 -12.46
C ILE A 138 -9.49 11.80 -11.48
N SER A 139 -8.49 12.66 -11.60
CA SER A 139 -8.42 13.92 -10.86
C SER A 139 -9.69 14.78 -11.04
N GLY A 140 -10.28 15.21 -9.92
CA GLY A 140 -11.47 16.07 -9.92
C GLY A 140 -11.23 17.47 -10.50
N GLY A 141 -12.31 18.13 -10.95
CA GLY A 141 -12.31 19.57 -11.26
C GLY A 141 -11.43 20.00 -12.45
N ASN A 142 -11.77 19.56 -13.67
CA ASN A 142 -10.96 19.77 -14.89
C ASN A 142 -9.54 19.17 -14.81
N GLY A 143 -9.28 18.27 -13.87
CA GLY A 143 -8.08 17.46 -13.83
C GLY A 143 -7.95 16.55 -15.05
N GLY A 144 -6.74 16.09 -15.31
CA GLY A 144 -6.50 15.08 -16.33
C GLY A 144 -6.87 13.68 -15.84
N THR A 145 -6.59 12.70 -16.67
CA THR A 145 -6.72 11.28 -16.32
C THR A 145 -5.38 10.62 -16.53
N ASP A 146 -4.93 9.93 -15.49
CA ASP A 146 -3.65 9.25 -15.48
C ASP A 146 -3.87 7.75 -15.62
N TYR A 147 -2.93 7.08 -16.29
CA TYR A 147 -2.96 5.63 -16.47
C TYR A 147 -1.62 5.03 -16.12
N LEU A 148 -1.65 3.97 -15.31
CA LEU A 148 -0.48 3.21 -14.90
C LEU A 148 -0.72 1.72 -15.16
N THR A 149 0.22 1.07 -15.84
CA THR A 149 0.13 -0.37 -16.11
C THR A 149 1.40 -1.06 -15.66
N PHE A 150 1.24 -2.07 -14.81
CA PHE A 150 2.29 -3.02 -14.48
C PHE A 150 2.05 -4.36 -15.18
N GLU A 151 3.13 -4.94 -15.71
CA GLU A 151 3.15 -6.33 -16.18
C GLU A 151 4.22 -7.12 -15.46
N LYS A 152 3.94 -8.39 -15.22
CA LYS A 152 4.88 -9.32 -14.58
C LYS A 152 6.06 -9.59 -15.52
N ASN A 153 7.26 -9.71 -14.94
CA ASN A 153 8.49 -10.08 -15.65
C ASN A 153 8.56 -11.57 -15.98
#